data_AF-A0A382MF62-F1
#
_entry.id   AF-A0A382MF62-F1
#
_cell.length_a   1.000
_cell.length_b   1.000
_cell.length_c   1.000
_cell.angle_alpha   90.00
_cell.angle_beta   90.00
_cell.angle_gamma   90.00
#
_symmetry.space_group_name_H-M   'P 1'
#
loop_
_entity.id
_entity.type
_entity.pdbx_description
1 polymer ?
#
loop_
_entity_poly.entity_id
_entity_poly.type
_entity_poly.pdbx_seq_one_letter_code
_entity_poly.pdbx_strand_id
1 'polypeptide(L)'
;MVSRIELSKGVNLGFEEKEGDLIGRRWGYDIHCKKSAREMSINVYDRTKFKIVADELHHRSVAYLGLSKKNGAWHVDLVEVDSRYKGKKLANKLYRFVLKTLGITLMAGSSQSVGGRYIWNTLAKDRHVTVYAKKGVYSNVVDFPKTGKRELVGNLFNLYDTKAAIYAVAA
;
A
#
# COMPACT_ATOMS: atom_id res chain seq x y z
N MET A 1 -0.16 -21.28 9.02
CA MET A 1 0.27 -19.87 9.04
C MET A 1 1.16 -19.65 7.83
N VAL A 2 0.84 -18.68 6.97
CA VAL A 2 1.65 -18.36 5.79
C VAL A 2 2.98 -17.74 6.24
N SER A 3 4.09 -18.24 5.68
CA SER A 3 5.42 -17.70 5.94
C SER A 3 5.51 -16.24 5.49
N ARG A 4 6.37 -15.46 6.15
CA ARG A 4 6.63 -14.09 5.73
C ARG A 4 7.60 -14.14 4.56
N ILE A 5 7.29 -13.41 3.49
CA ILE A 5 8.24 -13.26 2.40
C ILE A 5 9.36 -12.30 2.83
N GLU A 6 10.58 -12.62 2.46
CA GLU A 6 11.71 -11.73 2.60
C GLU A 6 11.79 -10.80 1.39
N LEU A 7 12.04 -9.52 1.64
CA LEU A 7 12.23 -8.51 0.60
C LEU A 7 13.59 -7.86 0.81
N SER A 8 14.21 -7.43 -0.29
CA SER A 8 15.47 -6.68 -0.23
C SER A 8 15.31 -5.46 0.68
N LYS A 9 16.28 -5.27 1.58
CA LYS A 9 16.35 -4.06 2.41
C LYS A 9 16.78 -2.84 1.60
N GLY A 10 17.47 -3.04 0.48
CA GLY A 10 17.91 -1.99 -0.44
C GLY A 10 16.96 -1.87 -1.62
N VAL A 11 16.24 -0.75 -1.72
CA VAL A 11 15.43 -0.39 -2.88
C VAL A 11 15.96 0.94 -3.43
N ASN A 12 16.25 0.97 -4.73
CA ASN A 12 16.63 2.18 -5.45
C ASN A 12 15.68 2.34 -6.64
N LEU A 13 14.72 3.25 -6.54
CA LEU A 13 13.71 3.46 -7.57
C LEU A 13 14.18 4.39 -8.70
N GLY A 14 15.39 4.94 -8.59
CA GLY A 14 15.99 5.71 -9.69
C GLY A 14 15.34 7.08 -9.92
N PHE A 15 15.24 7.46 -11.18
CA PHE A 15 14.62 8.70 -11.66
C PHE A 15 13.82 8.38 -12.92
N GLU A 16 12.57 8.83 -12.96
CA GLU A 16 11.62 8.48 -14.01
C GLU A 16 10.79 9.71 -14.38
N GLU A 17 10.21 9.70 -15.56
CA GLU A 17 9.16 10.65 -15.90
C GLU A 17 7.93 10.45 -15.01
N LYS A 18 7.16 11.53 -14.85
CA LYS A 18 5.91 11.48 -14.10
C LYS A 18 4.83 10.82 -14.95
N GLU A 19 4.43 9.61 -14.56
CA GLU A 19 3.33 8.91 -15.22
C GLU A 19 2.01 9.00 -14.45
N GLY A 20 0.91 9.19 -15.20
CA GLY A 20 -0.45 9.18 -14.67
C GLY A 20 -0.91 10.53 -14.11
N ASP A 21 -2.16 10.55 -13.63
CA ASP A 21 -2.83 11.76 -13.17
C ASP A 21 -2.31 12.19 -11.80
N LEU A 22 -2.01 13.48 -11.64
CA LEU A 22 -1.66 14.04 -10.33
C LEU A 22 -2.88 14.02 -9.41
N ILE A 23 -2.89 13.12 -8.43
CA ILE A 23 -3.99 12.99 -7.47
C ILE A 23 -3.74 13.75 -6.16
N GLY A 24 -2.52 14.28 -5.95
CA GLY A 24 -2.30 15.23 -4.87
C GLY A 24 -0.83 15.57 -4.61
N ARG A 25 -0.63 16.62 -3.79
CA ARG A 25 0.68 17.10 -3.34
C ARG A 25 0.75 17.04 -1.82
N ARG A 26 1.62 16.18 -1.28
CA ARG A 26 1.75 15.96 0.18
C ARG A 26 3.19 15.59 0.56
N TRP A 27 3.62 16.04 1.74
CA TRP A 27 4.93 15.71 2.34
C TRP A 27 6.15 16.07 1.47
N GLY A 28 6.02 17.08 0.62
CA GLY A 28 7.07 17.49 -0.33
C GLY A 28 7.08 16.69 -1.63
N TYR A 29 6.08 15.83 -1.86
CA TYR A 29 6.01 14.94 -3.01
C TYR A 29 4.76 15.20 -3.87
N ASP A 30 4.91 14.93 -5.16
CA ASP A 30 3.79 14.78 -6.08
C ASP A 30 3.38 13.31 -6.12
N ILE A 31 2.08 13.03 -6.02
CA ILE A 31 1.53 11.68 -5.99
C ILE A 31 0.67 11.51 -7.23
N HIS A 32 1.10 10.61 -8.12
CA HIS A 32 0.44 10.33 -9.38
C HIS A 32 -0.24 8.97 -9.35
N CYS A 33 -1.34 8.85 -10.08
CA CYS A 33 -2.12 7.63 -10.21
C CYS A 33 -2.28 7.29 -11.69
N LYS A 34 -1.83 6.10 -12.09
CA LYS A 34 -2.13 5.52 -13.39
C LYS A 34 -3.07 4.36 -13.16
N LYS A 35 -4.24 4.39 -13.78
CA LYS A 35 -5.32 3.42 -13.52
C LYS A 35 -5.91 2.88 -14.80
N SER A 36 -6.11 1.57 -14.84
CA SER A 36 -6.87 0.84 -15.85
C SER A 36 -8.08 0.14 -15.22
N ALA A 37 -8.79 -0.67 -15.99
CA ALA A 37 -9.91 -1.47 -15.48
C ALA A 37 -9.50 -2.48 -14.40
N ARG A 38 -8.26 -3.00 -14.47
CA ARG A 38 -7.78 -4.10 -13.62
C ARG A 38 -6.51 -3.78 -12.83
N GLU A 39 -5.78 -2.74 -13.19
CA GLU A 39 -4.51 -2.39 -12.57
C GLU A 39 -4.51 -0.91 -12.16
N MET A 40 -3.77 -0.61 -11.10
CA MET A 40 -3.55 0.76 -10.67
C MET A 40 -2.16 0.85 -10.05
N SER A 41 -1.39 1.85 -10.46
CA SER A 41 -0.13 2.20 -9.85
C SER A 41 -0.20 3.60 -9.26
N ILE A 42 0.42 3.75 -8.10
CA ILE A 42 0.60 5.04 -7.43
C ILE A 42 2.09 5.31 -7.35
N ASN A 43 2.53 6.33 -8.09
CA ASN A 43 3.91 6.77 -8.15
C ASN A 43 4.09 8.04 -7.33
N VAL A 44 5.14 8.10 -6.52
CA VAL A 44 5.44 9.25 -5.67
C VAL A 44 6.78 9.83 -6.09
N TYR A 45 6.81 11.12 -6.44
CA TYR A 45 7.99 11.80 -6.95
C TYR A 45 8.42 12.94 -6.04
N ASP A 46 9.74 13.09 -5.87
CA ASP A 46 10.33 14.23 -5.16
C ASP A 46 10.21 15.51 -6.00
N ARG A 47 9.62 16.55 -5.41
CA ARG A 47 9.40 17.83 -6.10
C ARG A 47 10.69 18.62 -6.32
N THR A 48 11.73 18.31 -5.56
CA THR A 48 12.99 19.08 -5.52
C THR A 48 14.17 18.35 -6.16
N LYS A 49 14.00 17.07 -6.51
CA LYS A 49 15.07 16.22 -7.06
C LYS A 49 14.67 15.73 -8.45
N PHE A 50 15.34 16.27 -9.47
CA PHE A 50 15.15 15.91 -10.86
C PHE A 50 16.49 15.91 -11.62
N LYS A 51 16.52 15.29 -12.79
CA LYS A 51 17.64 15.32 -13.74
C LYS A 51 17.11 15.25 -15.18
N ILE A 52 17.89 15.75 -16.12
CA ILE A 52 17.61 15.60 -17.56
C ILE A 52 18.29 14.30 -18.03
N VAL A 53 17.54 13.45 -18.75
CA VAL A 53 18.03 12.20 -19.35
C VAL A 53 17.50 12.18 -20.78
N ALA A 54 18.39 12.12 -21.78
CA ALA A 54 17.98 12.11 -23.19
C ALA A 54 16.94 13.22 -23.54
N ASP A 55 17.21 14.44 -23.07
CA ASP A 55 16.33 15.62 -23.22
C ASP A 55 14.97 15.56 -22.49
N GLU A 56 14.72 14.53 -21.68
CA GLU A 56 13.50 14.37 -20.88
C GLU A 56 13.73 14.70 -19.39
N LEU A 57 12.73 15.30 -18.75
CA LEU A 57 12.79 15.69 -17.33
C LEU A 57 12.37 14.52 -16.43
N HIS A 58 13.33 13.88 -15.79
CA HIS A 58 13.07 12.78 -14.86
C HIS A 58 13.09 13.25 -13.42
N HIS A 59 12.09 12.85 -12.65
CA HIS A 59 11.98 13.12 -11.22
C HIS A 59 12.43 11.91 -10.40
N ARG A 60 12.96 12.15 -9.20
CA ARG A 60 13.35 11.07 -8.30
C ARG A 60 12.09 10.33 -7.82
N SER A 61 12.00 9.04 -8.15
CA SER A 61 10.97 8.15 -7.64
C SER A 61 11.24 7.85 -6.16
N VAL A 62 10.24 8.08 -5.31
CA VAL A 62 10.31 8.01 -3.85
C VAL A 62 9.63 6.76 -3.32
N ALA A 63 8.46 6.44 -3.89
CA ALA A 63 7.69 5.26 -3.53
C ALA A 63 6.83 4.80 -4.71
N TYR A 64 6.58 3.50 -4.73
CA TYR A 64 5.71 2.82 -5.68
C TYR A 64 4.68 1.98 -4.91
N LEU A 65 3.43 2.00 -5.36
CA LEU A 65 2.38 1.10 -4.89
C LEU A 65 1.65 0.53 -6.11
N GLY A 66 1.82 -0.77 -6.35
CA GLY A 66 1.14 -1.53 -7.39
C GLY A 66 -0.09 -2.24 -6.82
N LEU A 67 -1.21 -2.10 -7.52
CA LEU A 67 -2.51 -2.64 -7.13
C LEU A 67 -3.17 -3.38 -8.31
N SER A 68 -3.82 -4.50 -8.01
CA SER A 68 -4.64 -5.26 -8.95
C SER A 68 -6.07 -5.39 -8.45
N LYS A 69 -7.04 -5.39 -9.36
CA LYS A 69 -8.46 -5.47 -9.00
C LYS A 69 -8.84 -6.92 -8.70
N LYS A 70 -9.33 -7.18 -7.48
CA LYS A 70 -9.74 -8.51 -7.01
C LYS A 70 -10.98 -8.43 -6.14
N ASN A 71 -12.05 -9.12 -6.54
CA ASN A 71 -13.31 -9.21 -5.80
C ASN A 71 -13.88 -7.84 -5.35
N GLY A 72 -13.91 -6.86 -6.26
CA GLY A 72 -14.42 -5.51 -5.96
C GLY A 72 -13.49 -4.62 -5.12
N ALA A 73 -12.34 -5.14 -4.68
CA ALA A 73 -11.31 -4.39 -3.96
C ALA A 73 -10.01 -4.27 -4.78
N TRP A 74 -9.11 -3.41 -4.34
CA TRP A 74 -7.78 -3.24 -4.90
C TRP A 74 -6.76 -3.99 -4.04
N HIS A 75 -6.36 -5.16 -4.54
CA HIS A 75 -5.33 -5.99 -3.94
C HIS A 75 -3.97 -5.32 -4.04
N VAL A 76 -3.27 -5.23 -2.92
CA VAL A 76 -1.89 -4.73 -2.86
C VAL A 76 -0.95 -5.81 -3.35
N ASP A 77 -0.33 -5.57 -4.51
CA ASP A 77 0.65 -6.48 -5.09
C ASP A 77 2.05 -6.17 -4.56
N LEU A 78 2.43 -4.90 -4.59
CA LEU A 78 3.76 -4.46 -4.17
C LEU A 78 3.71 -3.04 -3.61
N VAL A 79 4.44 -2.82 -2.51
CA VAL A 79 4.75 -1.48 -2.02
C VAL A 79 6.24 -1.36 -1.80
N GLU A 80 6.82 -0.32 -2.40
CA GLU A 80 8.23 -0.02 -2.28
C GLU A 80 8.44 1.44 -1.90
N VAL A 81 9.45 1.66 -1.07
CA VAL A 81 9.92 2.99 -0.71
C VAL A 81 11.41 2.98 -0.91
N ASP A 82 11.91 3.91 -1.72
CA ASP A 82 13.33 4.07 -1.97
C ASP A 82 14.07 4.21 -0.63
N SER A 83 15.19 3.50 -0.49
CA SER A 83 15.91 3.38 0.78
C SER A 83 16.32 4.73 1.36
N ARG A 84 16.56 5.73 0.52
CA ARG A 84 16.92 7.11 0.95
C ARG A 84 15.76 7.83 1.65
N TYR A 85 14.54 7.35 1.46
CA TYR A 85 13.31 7.95 1.98
C TYR A 85 12.61 7.08 3.05
N LYS A 86 13.26 5.98 3.47
CA LYS A 86 12.78 5.14 4.58
C LYS A 86 12.82 5.90 5.92
N GLY A 87 12.06 5.41 6.90
CA GLY A 87 11.98 6.00 8.25
C GLY A 87 10.87 7.04 8.45
N LYS A 88 10.29 7.60 7.38
CA LYS A 88 9.23 8.63 7.47
C LYS A 88 7.79 8.09 7.49
N LYS A 89 7.63 6.76 7.66
CA LYS A 89 6.35 6.02 7.56
C LYS A 89 5.58 6.32 6.26
N LEU A 90 6.30 6.51 5.15
CA LEU A 90 5.70 6.96 3.89
C LEU A 90 4.68 5.97 3.33
N ALA A 91 4.96 4.66 3.37
CA ALA A 91 3.99 3.64 2.94
C ALA A 91 2.65 3.75 3.70
N ASN A 92 2.67 3.86 5.03
CA ASN A 92 1.45 4.01 5.83
C ASN A 92 0.67 5.26 5.45
N LYS A 93 1.38 6.38 5.24
CA LYS A 93 0.78 7.65 4.81
C LYS A 93 0.17 7.53 3.42
N LEU A 94 0.83 6.83 2.50
CA LEU A 94 0.36 6.59 1.14
C LEU A 94 -0.93 5.77 1.15
N TYR A 95 -1.01 4.68 1.92
CA TYR A 95 -2.22 3.86 2.04
C TYR A 95 -3.41 4.67 2.53
N ARG A 96 -3.22 5.45 3.61
CA ARG A 96 -4.25 6.36 4.13
C ARG A 96 -4.69 7.37 3.06
N PHE A 97 -3.74 7.94 2.35
CA PHE A 97 -4.03 8.92 1.31
C PHE A 97 -4.86 8.32 0.18
N VAL A 98 -4.46 7.17 -0.37
CA VAL A 98 -5.18 6.55 -1.49
C VAL A 98 -6.58 6.08 -1.10
N LEU A 99 -6.75 5.50 0.11
CA LEU A 99 -8.06 5.12 0.63
C LEU A 99 -9.03 6.31 0.64
N LYS A 100 -8.58 7.47 1.14
CA LYS A 100 -9.40 8.67 1.27
C LYS A 100 -9.61 9.38 -0.07
N THR A 101 -8.53 9.62 -0.80
CA THR A 101 -8.55 10.43 -2.03
C THR A 101 -9.28 9.71 -3.16
N LEU A 102 -9.13 8.39 -3.27
CA LEU A 102 -9.72 7.62 -4.36
C LEU A 102 -11.03 6.93 -3.97
N GLY A 103 -11.43 6.96 -2.69
CA GLY A 103 -12.64 6.29 -2.20
C GLY A 103 -12.64 4.79 -2.46
N ILE A 104 -11.46 4.15 -2.37
CA ILE A 104 -11.28 2.73 -2.70
C ILE A 104 -11.23 1.84 -1.46
N THR A 105 -11.53 0.56 -1.65
CA THR A 105 -11.22 -0.50 -0.69
C THR A 105 -9.88 -1.13 -1.05
N LEU A 106 -8.92 -1.13 -0.12
CA LEU A 106 -7.69 -1.90 -0.27
C LEU A 106 -7.89 -3.31 0.27
N MET A 107 -7.30 -4.29 -0.41
CA MET A 107 -7.18 -5.67 0.03
C MET A 107 -5.71 -6.00 0.23
N ALA A 108 -5.38 -6.64 1.34
CA ALA A 108 -4.02 -7.04 1.62
C ALA A 108 -3.52 -8.14 0.68
N GLY A 109 -2.23 -8.09 0.36
CA GLY A 109 -1.54 -9.15 -0.37
C GLY A 109 -1.74 -10.52 0.30
N SER A 110 -1.90 -11.57 -0.51
CA SER A 110 -1.96 -12.97 0.00
C SER A 110 -0.64 -13.43 0.62
N SER A 111 0.48 -12.85 0.19
CA SER A 111 1.82 -13.10 0.72
C SER A 111 2.40 -11.80 1.25
N GLN A 112 2.51 -11.67 2.58
CA GLN A 112 2.94 -10.42 3.20
C GLN A 112 4.32 -10.54 3.84
N SER A 113 5.18 -9.58 3.53
CA SER A 113 6.43 -9.38 4.25
C SER A 113 6.17 -8.90 5.67
N VAL A 114 7.19 -8.94 6.53
CA VAL A 114 7.15 -8.31 7.87
C VAL A 114 6.73 -6.84 7.78
N GLY A 115 7.22 -6.13 6.77
CA GLY A 115 6.87 -4.73 6.51
C GLY A 115 5.40 -4.56 6.13
N GLY A 116 4.89 -5.41 5.23
CA GLY A 116 3.47 -5.40 4.84
C GLY A 116 2.55 -5.59 6.05
N ARG A 117 2.79 -6.61 6.87
CA ARG A 117 1.99 -6.87 8.08
C ARG A 117 2.04 -5.70 9.07
N TYR A 118 3.18 -5.03 9.18
CA TYR A 118 3.34 -3.83 10.02
C TYR A 118 2.55 -2.63 9.49
N ILE A 119 2.46 -2.44 8.17
CA ILE A 119 1.62 -1.41 7.55
C ILE A 119 0.15 -1.63 7.96
N TRP A 120 -0.37 -2.84 7.76
CA TRP A 120 -1.75 -3.20 8.12
C TRP A 120 -2.03 -3.04 9.63
N ASN A 121 -1.09 -3.46 10.48
CA ASN A 121 -1.18 -3.24 11.92
C ASN A 121 -1.18 -1.76 12.31
N THR A 122 -0.51 -0.91 11.53
CA THR A 122 -0.53 0.54 11.77
C THR A 122 -1.82 1.17 11.27
N LEU A 123 -2.36 0.71 10.14
CA LEU A 123 -3.64 1.19 9.62
C LEU A 123 -4.79 0.90 10.58
N ALA A 124 -4.80 -0.26 11.24
CA ALA A 124 -5.84 -0.57 12.22
C ALA A 124 -5.80 0.31 13.49
N LYS A 125 -4.72 1.09 13.71
CA LYS A 125 -4.64 2.10 14.79
C LYS A 125 -5.16 3.46 14.36
N ASP A 126 -5.49 3.62 13.08
CA ASP A 126 -5.90 4.88 12.51
C ASP A 126 -7.41 5.08 12.67
N ARG A 127 -7.80 6.14 13.36
CA ARG A 127 -9.22 6.48 13.58
C ARG A 127 -10.02 6.76 12.29
N HIS A 128 -9.34 6.98 11.16
CA HIS A 128 -9.97 7.27 9.87
C HIS A 128 -9.89 6.10 8.88
N VAL A 129 -9.48 4.92 9.34
CA VAL A 129 -9.42 3.72 8.52
C VAL A 129 -10.06 2.58 9.29
N THR A 130 -11.05 1.94 8.68
CA THR A 130 -11.62 0.70 9.22
C THR A 130 -10.90 -0.47 8.58
N VAL A 131 -10.23 -1.29 9.40
CA VAL A 131 -9.63 -2.55 8.99
C VAL A 131 -10.56 -3.69 9.42
N TYR A 132 -10.92 -4.54 8.48
CA TYR A 132 -11.73 -5.75 8.73
C TYR A 132 -11.15 -6.92 7.95
N ALA A 133 -11.53 -8.14 8.33
CA ALA A 133 -11.11 -9.35 7.66
C ALA A 133 -12.30 -10.27 7.38
N LYS A 134 -12.18 -11.07 6.32
CA LYS A 134 -13.11 -12.18 6.02
C LYS A 134 -12.36 -13.51 6.08
N LYS A 135 -12.99 -14.55 6.62
CA LYS A 135 -12.40 -15.91 6.69
C LYS A 135 -12.08 -16.49 5.30
N GLY A 136 -12.81 -16.01 4.30
CA GLY A 136 -12.64 -16.28 2.88
C GLY A 136 -13.13 -15.08 2.09
N VAL A 137 -12.65 -14.87 0.86
CA VAL A 137 -13.06 -13.76 -0.01
C VAL A 137 -14.60 -13.70 -0.20
N TYR A 138 -15.25 -14.86 -0.28
CA TYR A 138 -16.71 -15.02 -0.39
C TYR A 138 -17.41 -15.35 0.93
N SER A 139 -16.69 -15.36 2.06
CA SER A 139 -17.28 -15.71 3.35
C SER A 139 -18.07 -14.55 3.94
N ASN A 140 -19.19 -14.89 4.58
CA ASN A 140 -19.98 -13.95 5.40
C ASN A 140 -19.41 -13.81 6.83
N VAL A 141 -18.39 -14.60 7.19
CA VAL A 141 -17.73 -14.50 8.49
C VAL A 141 -16.73 -13.34 8.45
N VAL A 142 -17.09 -12.24 9.12
CA VAL A 142 -16.30 -11.01 9.23
C VAL A 142 -15.70 -10.90 10.63
N ASP A 143 -14.43 -10.51 10.70
CA ASP A 143 -13.72 -10.16 11.93
C ASP A 143 -13.22 -8.72 11.85
N PHE A 144 -13.06 -8.07 13.00
CA PHE A 144 -12.45 -6.76 13.13
C PHE A 144 -11.14 -6.92 13.91
N PRO A 145 -10.02 -7.13 13.21
CA PRO A 145 -8.74 -7.45 13.82
C PRO A 145 -8.28 -6.43 14.86
N LYS A 146 -7.68 -6.93 15.95
CA LYS A 146 -6.98 -6.07 16.92
C LYS A 146 -5.54 -5.85 16.51
N THR A 147 -4.97 -4.75 16.97
CA THR A 147 -3.57 -4.44 16.70
C THR A 147 -2.68 -5.23 17.65
N GLY A 148 -1.77 -6.04 17.12
CA GLY A 148 -0.73 -6.70 17.91
C GLY A 148 0.54 -5.85 18.02
N LYS A 149 1.65 -6.47 18.47
CA LYS A 149 2.96 -5.80 18.59
C LYS A 149 3.46 -5.27 17.24
N ARG A 150 3.42 -6.11 16.19
CA ARG A 150 3.93 -5.75 14.85
C ARG A 150 3.05 -6.22 13.69
N GLU A 151 2.00 -6.98 13.97
CA GLU A 151 1.07 -7.52 12.99
C GLU A 151 -0.33 -7.61 13.60
N LEU A 152 -1.35 -7.74 12.76
CA LEU A 152 -2.75 -7.84 13.21
C LEU A 152 -2.99 -9.18 13.91
N VAL A 153 -3.92 -9.19 14.86
CA VAL A 153 -4.37 -10.40 15.53
C VAL A 153 -5.86 -10.54 15.31
N GLY A 154 -6.26 -11.66 14.72
CA GLY A 154 -7.68 -11.99 14.54
C GLY A 154 -8.30 -12.41 15.87
N ASN A 155 -9.57 -12.07 16.06
CA ASN A 155 -10.35 -12.52 17.20
C ASN A 155 -11.10 -13.82 16.89
N LEU A 156 -11.57 -13.97 15.65
CA LEU A 156 -12.46 -15.09 15.24
C LEU A 156 -11.75 -16.17 14.45
N PHE A 157 -10.72 -15.80 13.67
CA PHE A 157 -9.96 -16.74 12.86
C PHE A 157 -8.54 -16.25 12.61
N ASN A 158 -7.68 -17.17 12.14
CA ASN A 158 -6.30 -16.83 11.80
C ASN A 158 -6.25 -15.98 10.52
N LEU A 159 -5.82 -14.73 10.66
CA LEU A 159 -5.71 -13.76 9.56
C LEU A 159 -4.62 -14.10 8.54
N TYR A 160 -3.65 -14.92 8.95
CA TYR A 160 -2.51 -15.36 8.13
C TYR A 160 -2.66 -16.82 7.73
N ASP A 161 -3.90 -17.29 7.61
CA ASP A 161 -4.29 -18.50 6.89
C ASP A 161 -4.44 -18.20 5.39
N THR A 162 -4.31 -19.22 4.53
CA THR A 162 -4.29 -19.06 3.05
C THR A 162 -5.60 -18.54 2.46
N LYS A 163 -6.70 -18.65 3.21
CA LYS A 163 -8.05 -18.24 2.76
C LYS A 163 -8.46 -16.86 3.26
N ALA A 164 -7.88 -16.38 4.35
CA ALA A 164 -8.29 -15.12 4.98
C ALA A 164 -7.96 -13.92 4.08
N ALA A 165 -8.86 -12.94 4.05
CA ALA A 165 -8.69 -11.71 3.29
C ALA A 165 -8.85 -10.51 4.23
N ILE A 166 -7.82 -9.65 4.27
CA ILE A 166 -7.81 -8.43 5.09
C ILE A 166 -8.11 -7.24 4.17
N TYR A 167 -8.97 -6.35 4.64
CA TYR A 167 -9.42 -5.17 3.90
C TYR A 167 -9.23 -3.90 4.73
N ALA A 168 -9.07 -2.78 4.04
CA ALA A 168 -9.12 -1.44 4.63
C ALA A 168 -10.01 -0.53 3.78
N VAL A 169 -10.81 0.28 4.46
CA VAL A 169 -11.65 1.34 3.87
C VAL A 169 -11.44 2.63 4.64
N ALA A 170 -11.64 3.78 3.98
CA ALA A 170 -11.77 5.04 4.71
C ALA A 170 -13.01 5.00 5.62
N ALA A 171 -12.87 5.46 6.85
CA ALA A 171 -13.95 5.61 7.81
C ALA A 171 -14.58 7.01 7.77
#